data_AF-A0A368FCQ3-F1
#
_entry.id   AF-A0A368FCQ3-F1
#
_cell.length_a   1.000
_cell.length_b   1.000
_cell.length_c   1.000
_cell.angle_alpha   90.00
_cell.angle_beta   90.00
_cell.angle_gamma   90.00
#
_symmetry.space_group_name_H-M   'P 1'
#
loop_
_entity.id
_entity.type
_entity.pdbx_description
1 polymer ?
#
loop_
_entity_poly.entity_id
_entity_poly.type
_entity_poly.pdbx_seq_one_letter_code
_entity_poly.pdbx_strand_id
1 'polypeptide(L)' 'MGNERRKKQIEIDGLPVPWLAYVHLVKKRVFYHNPDTNQSLWELPPKAKKKCKADAHELEEKMLKILSSEESDG' A
#
# COMPACT_ATOMS: atom_id res chain seq x y z
N MET A 1 -20.16 3.76 9.12
CA MET A 1 -19.09 2.86 8.63
C MET A 1 -18.08 3.71 7.85
N GLY A 2 -16.93 4.06 8.44
CA GLY A 2 -16.05 5.13 7.93
C GLY A 2 -14.58 4.75 7.81
N ASN A 3 -14.27 3.46 7.65
CA ASN A 3 -12.89 2.97 7.71
C ASN A 3 -12.22 2.89 6.32
N GLU A 4 -12.99 3.00 5.23
CA GLU A 4 -12.50 2.78 3.87
C GLU A 4 -11.84 4.01 3.23
N ARG A 5 -12.19 5.23 3.69
CA ARG A 5 -11.57 6.48 3.19
C ARG A 5 -10.13 6.72 3.65
N ARG A 6 -9.59 5.87 4.52
CA ARG A 6 -8.30 6.09 5.18
C ARG A 6 -7.15 5.34 4.52
N LYS A 7 -7.43 4.57 3.49
CA LYS A 7 -6.44 3.80 2.73
C LYS A 7 -6.60 4.05 1.24
N LYS A 8 -5.49 4.15 0.52
CA LYS A 8 -5.47 4.27 -0.95
C LYS A 8 -4.73 3.11 -1.55
N GLN A 9 -5.33 2.40 -2.49
CA GLN A 9 -4.63 1.36 -3.24
C GLN A 9 -3.54 1.99 -4.11
N ILE A 10 -2.36 1.39 -4.13
CA ILE A 10 -1.27 1.74 -5.04
C ILE A 10 -0.79 0.50 -5.78
N GLU A 11 -0.47 0.67 -7.05
CA GLU A 11 0.12 -0.37 -7.86
C GLU A 11 1.64 -0.31 -7.73
N ILE A 12 2.20 -1.46 -7.31
CA ILE A 12 3.63 -1.65 -7.09
C ILE A 12 4.12 -2.72 -8.05
N ASP A 13 5.10 -2.35 -8.87
CA ASP A 13 5.67 -3.28 -9.82
C ASP A 13 6.53 -4.34 -9.10
N GLY A 14 6.38 -5.60 -9.49
CA GLY A 14 6.99 -6.73 -8.79
C GLY A 14 6.27 -7.17 -7.51
N LEU A 15 5.08 -6.62 -7.21
CA LEU A 15 4.24 -7.18 -6.15
C LEU A 15 3.72 -8.57 -6.56
N PRO A 16 3.85 -9.61 -5.73
CA PRO A 16 3.36 -10.93 -6.08
C PRO A 16 1.84 -10.97 -6.04
N VAL A 17 1.20 -11.27 -7.17
CA VAL A 17 -0.24 -11.55 -7.24
C VAL A 17 -0.56 -12.70 -6.27
N PRO A 18 -1.62 -12.61 -5.43
CA PRO A 18 -2.68 -11.61 -5.41
C PRO A 18 -2.49 -10.43 -4.43
N TRP A 19 -1.30 -10.21 -3.88
CA TRP A 19 -1.08 -9.10 -2.96
C TRP A 19 -1.28 -7.76 -3.67
N LEU A 20 -1.90 -6.82 -2.97
CA LEU A 20 -2.13 -5.45 -3.38
C LEU A 20 -1.53 -4.51 -2.34
N ALA A 21 -0.87 -3.43 -2.76
CA ALA A 21 -0.31 -2.44 -1.84
C ALA A 21 -1.32 -1.31 -1.60
N TYR A 22 -1.37 -0.84 -0.36
CA TYR A 22 -2.26 0.23 0.08
C TYR A 22 -1.51 1.20 0.98
N VAL A 23 -1.69 2.48 0.75
CA VAL A 23 -1.19 3.57 1.59
C VAL A 23 -2.21 3.83 2.70
N HIS A 24 -1.81 3.69 3.96
CA HIS A 24 -2.61 4.12 5.09
C HIS A 24 -2.38 5.61 5.35
N LEU A 25 -3.38 6.45 5.09
CA LEU A 25 -3.25 7.91 5.18
C LEU A 25 -3.02 8.37 6.63
N VAL A 26 -3.76 7.78 7.58
CA VAL A 26 -3.65 8.15 9.01
C VAL A 26 -2.28 7.79 9.60
N LYS A 27 -1.81 6.56 9.33
CA LYS A 27 -0.51 6.08 9.83
C LYS A 27 0.65 6.52 8.93
N LYS A 28 0.36 7.18 7.81
CA LYS A 28 1.32 7.56 6.76
C LYS A 28 2.26 6.39 6.49
N ARG A 29 1.68 5.22 6.16
CA ARG A 29 2.46 3.99 5.98
C ARG A 29 1.81 3.05 4.99
N VAL A 30 2.62 2.43 4.15
CA VAL A 30 2.14 1.42 3.20
C VAL A 30 1.97 0.07 3.88
N PHE A 31 0.90 -0.63 3.52
CA PHE A 31 0.59 -1.99 3.95
C PHE A 31 0.10 -2.79 2.74
N TYR A 32 0.16 -4.10 2.84
CA TYR A 32 -0.22 -5.04 1.80
C TYR A 32 -1.51 -5.74 2.20
N HIS A 33 -2.47 -5.81 1.29
CA HIS A 33 -3.70 -6.54 1.47
C HIS A 33 -3.81 -7.63 0.40
N ASN A 34 -4.11 -8.84 0.84
CA ASN A 34 -4.39 -9.97 -0.01
C ASN A 34 -5.91 -10.17 -0.05
N PRO A 35 -6.60 -9.83 -1.16
CA PRO A 35 -8.03 -10.04 -1.31
C PRO A 35 -8.41 -11.53 -1.44
N ASP A 36 -7.48 -12.39 -1.87
CA ASP A 36 -7.72 -13.84 -2.01
C ASP A 36 -7.90 -14.50 -0.63
N THR A 37 -7.02 -14.17 0.32
CA THR A 37 -7.10 -14.67 1.71
C THR A 37 -7.74 -13.68 2.68
N ASN A 38 -8.17 -12.51 2.21
CA ASN A 38 -8.61 -11.37 3.03
C ASN A 38 -7.64 -10.97 4.14
N GLN A 39 -6.33 -11.22 3.98
CA GLN A 39 -5.32 -10.86 4.96
C GLN A 39 -4.74 -9.47 4.71
N SER A 40 -4.40 -8.74 5.77
CA SER A 40 -3.69 -7.45 5.67
C SER A 40 -2.43 -7.48 6.51
N LEU A 41 -1.28 -7.24 5.89
CA LEU A 41 0.05 -7.26 6.50
C LEU A 41 0.77 -5.94 6.27
N TRP A 42 1.55 -5.51 7.25
CA TRP A 42 2.40 -4.31 7.12
C TRP A 42 3.67 -4.59 6.32
N GLU A 43 4.11 -5.85 6.29
CA GLU A 43 5.28 -6.30 5.58
C GLU A 43 4.97 -7.62 4.86
N LEU A 44 5.43 -7.75 3.62
CA LEU A 44 5.26 -8.99 2.88
C LEU A 44 6.07 -10.12 3.51
N PRO A 45 5.50 -11.34 3.59
CA PRO A 45 6.25 -12.49 4.03
C PRO A 45 7.46 -12.73 3.11
N PRO A 46 8.56 -13.33 3.58
CA PRO A 46 9.78 -13.53 2.79
C PRO A 46 9.54 -14.29 1.47
N LYS A 47 8.52 -15.16 1.42
CA LYS A 47 8.06 -15.83 0.20
C LYS A 47 7.54 -14.86 -0.87
N ALA A 48 6.88 -13.78 -0.45
CA ALA A 48 6.38 -12.72 -1.32
C ALA A 48 7.45 -11.66 -1.61
N LYS A 49 8.24 -11.29 -0.59
CA LYS A 49 9.31 -10.27 -0.70
C LYS A 49 10.38 -10.61 -1.74
N LYS A 50 10.64 -11.90 -2.00
CA LYS A 50 11.58 -12.36 -3.04
C LYS A 50 11.25 -11.90 -4.47
N LYS A 51 10.03 -11.42 -4.74
CA LYS A 51 9.64 -10.94 -6.07
C LYS A 51 9.52 -9.41 -6.16
N CYS A 52 9.49 -8.72 -5.02
CA CYS A 52 9.29 -7.28 -4.99
C CYS A 52 10.59 -6.53 -5.29
N LYS A 53 10.57 -5.78 -6.40
CA LYS A 53 11.54 -4.71 -6.68
C LYS A 53 11.03 -3.35 -6.19
N ALA A 54 10.13 -3.36 -5.21
CA ALA A 54 9.59 -2.13 -4.63
C ALA A 54 10.68 -1.49 -3.76
N ASP A 55 11.40 -0.54 -4.32
CA ASP A 55 12.31 0.30 -3.56
C ASP A 55 11.52 1.11 -2.52
N ALA A 56 12.04 1.17 -1.30
CA ALA A 56 11.40 1.92 -0.22
C ALA A 56 11.13 3.39 -0.61
N HIS A 57 12.01 3.96 -1.45
CA HIS A 57 11.88 5.31 -1.98
C HIS A 57 10.66 5.48 -2.88
N GLU A 58 10.43 4.58 -3.84
CA GLU A 58 9.24 4.67 -4.72
C GLU A 58 7.95 4.57 -3.91
N LEU A 59 7.95 3.68 -2.91
CA LEU A 59 6.82 3.49 -2.01
C LEU A 59 6.50 4.78 -1.22
N GLU A 60 7.54 5.46 -0.74
CA GLU A 60 7.44 6.70 0.01
C GLU A 60 7.00 7.87 -0.88
N GLU A 61 7.57 8.01 -2.08
CA GLU A 61 7.16 9.04 -3.05
C GLU A 61 5.69 8.89 -3.47
N LYS A 62 5.26 7.67 -3.81
CA LYS A 62 3.85 7.38 -4.12
C LYS A 62 2.96 7.72 -2.92
N MET A 63 3.36 7.34 -1.71
CA MET A 63 2.61 7.66 -0.50
C MET A 63 2.46 9.17 -0.29
N LEU A 64 3.54 9.95 -0.42
CA LEU A 64 3.52 11.41 -0.28
C LEU A 64 2.63 12.05 -1.33
N LYS A 65 2.69 11.57 -2.58
CA LYS A 65 1.82 12.02 -3.66
C LYS A 65 0.33 11.79 -3.34
N ILE A 66 -0.02 10.61 -2.83
CA ILE A 66 -1.39 10.31 -2.42
C ILE A 66 -1.86 11.22 -1.28
N LEU A 67 -1.06 11.36 -0.22
CA LEU A 67 -1.39 12.22 0.93
C LEU A 67 -1.63 13.67 0.48
N SER A 68 -0.73 14.20 -0.34
CA SER A 68 -0.85 15.55 -0.88
C SER A 68 -2.08 15.73 -1.78
N SER A 69 -2.50 14.68 -2.50
CA SER A 69 -3.68 14.75 -3.38
C SER A 69 -4.99 14.72 -2.58
N GLU A 70 -5.05 13.92 -1.50
CA GLU A 70 -6.26 13.79 -0.67
C GLU A 70 -6.46 14.96 0.30
N GLU A 71 -5.38 15.66 0.70
CA GLU A 71 -5.46 16.90 1.50
C GLU A 71 -5.91 18.13 0.68
N SER A 72 -5.89 18.04 -0.66
CA SER A 72 -6.26 19.16 -1.56
C SER A 72 -7.74 19.18 -1.95
N ASP A 73 -8.52 18.14 -1.61
CA ASP A 73 -9.97 18.06 -1.83
C ASP A 73 -10.74 18.46 -0.54
N GLY A 74 -10.27 19.54 0.10
CA GLY A 74 -10.81 20.08 1.37
C GLY A 74 -11.40 21.46 1.20
#